data_AF-A0A4V0XMJ9-F1
#
_entry.id   AF-A0A4V0XMJ9-F1
#
_cell.length_a   1.000
_cell.length_b   1.000
_cell.length_c   1.000
_cell.angle_alpha   90.00
_cell.angle_beta   90.00
_cell.angle_gamma   90.00
#
_symmetry.space_group_name_H-M   'P 1'
#
loop_
_entity.id
_entity.type
_entity.pdbx_description
1 polymer ?
#
loop_
_entity_poly.entity_id
_entity_poly.type
_entity_poly.pdbx_seq_one_letter_code
_entity_poly.pdbx_strand_id
1 'polypeptide(L)'
;MNQSKTGTLTLAHSRKYILALIAAMCAGSFSVAAEQTLCTVNFRDGAGHKEGSLLKESADGIEIQIPEAKPDTADASSTQFLRWDQIRSISGESSDIERSRRLEIGEALWRGRMRLARGDLSGARECFLVAAKGIEPSASLLRMMVAEGIAQTASVAKDEWVQSLEASLNLSVLRGRIGVPKSWIDVSDPMDLDGGLILSVAPAWIDGDSAKMAQSHLVAAADRARSENDLALAQIESDAARIAAADAGFPQPPAAKARETQGVSSDVLPMGNWPPVTNSAKSAAKNGAKFLTLWADAVSSDAGARKKSRVTLAQMIRSEDGMLRVWAMYAEGRSLVMENDPDEVRKGVGKMLMIPAAYGIEMPRLAEAAVAQSAIALARIQDDESAVILRRIQSEYKAQFHEGSENDNGKQIETQVDKQKGD
;
A
#
# COMPACT_ATOMS: atom_id res chain seq x y z
N MET A 1 33.20 71.89 -0.07
CA MET A 1 33.99 70.75 0.42
C MET A 1 33.24 70.12 1.58
N ASN A 2 32.50 69.03 1.35
CA ASN A 2 31.87 68.24 2.42
C ASN A 2 32.19 66.77 2.13
N GLN A 3 33.15 66.21 2.88
CA GLN A 3 33.49 64.79 2.81
C GLN A 3 32.50 64.00 3.67
N SER A 4 31.68 63.19 3.01
CA SER A 4 30.82 62.18 3.63
C SER A 4 31.70 61.03 4.13
N LYS A 5 31.72 60.83 5.46
CA LYS A 5 32.31 59.65 6.10
C LYS A 5 31.28 58.53 6.12
N THR A 6 31.37 57.60 5.17
CA THR A 6 30.65 56.32 5.24
C THR A 6 31.37 55.39 6.21
N GLY A 7 30.77 55.21 7.40
CA GLY A 7 31.24 54.25 8.39
C GLY A 7 30.98 52.82 7.92
N THR A 8 32.05 52.07 7.64
CA THR A 8 32.00 50.64 7.34
C THR A 8 31.67 49.86 8.62
N LEU A 9 30.39 49.50 8.78
CA LEU A 9 29.95 48.52 9.76
C LEU A 9 30.58 47.17 9.42
N THR A 10 31.37 46.64 10.34
CA THR A 10 32.08 45.38 10.17
C THR A 10 31.09 44.21 10.03
N LEU A 11 31.35 43.31 9.09
CA LEU A 11 30.53 42.14 8.73
C LEU A 11 30.15 41.25 9.94
N ALA A 12 30.90 41.34 11.04
CA ALA A 12 30.63 40.64 12.29
C ALA A 12 29.42 41.21 13.07
N HIS A 13 29.14 42.51 12.96
CA HIS A 13 28.01 43.14 13.64
C HIS A 13 26.67 42.86 12.94
N SER A 14 26.65 42.78 11.60
CA SER A 14 25.42 42.47 10.86
C SER A 14 24.93 41.04 11.12
N ARG A 15 25.85 40.06 11.26
CA ARG A 15 25.49 38.68 11.61
C ARG A 15 24.83 38.54 12.98
N LYS A 16 25.28 39.31 13.99
CA LYS A 16 24.68 39.28 15.32
C LYS A 16 23.26 39.86 15.34
N TYR A 17 23.02 40.94 14.58
CA TYR A 17 21.69 41.53 14.46
C TYR A 17 20.71 40.64 13.69
N ILE A 18 21.16 39.98 12.63
CA ILE A 18 20.32 39.02 11.86
C ILE A 18 19.95 37.81 12.73
N LEU A 19 20.90 37.25 13.49
CA LEU A 19 20.62 36.14 14.40
C LEU A 19 19.69 36.55 15.55
N ALA A 20 19.81 37.77 16.08
CA ALA A 20 18.91 38.30 17.10
C ALA A 20 17.48 38.52 16.57
N LEU A 21 17.34 38.97 15.32
CA LEU A 21 16.04 39.14 14.65
C LEU A 21 15.37 37.79 14.36
N ILE A 22 16.12 36.78 13.91
CA ILE A 22 15.62 35.41 13.71
C ILE A 22 15.21 34.80 15.06
N ALA A 23 16.02 34.97 16.12
CA ALA A 23 15.67 34.49 17.45
C ALA A 23 14.44 35.19 18.03
N ALA A 24 14.28 36.49 17.80
CA ALA A 24 13.09 37.24 18.22
C ALA A 24 11.82 36.83 17.44
N MET A 25 11.95 36.50 16.15
CA MET A 25 10.84 35.98 15.36
C MET A 25 10.47 34.53 15.74
N CYS A 26 11.43 33.70 16.15
CA CYS A 26 11.17 32.33 16.63
C CYS A 26 10.61 32.28 18.06
N ALA A 27 10.84 33.30 18.90
CA ALA A 27 10.31 33.38 20.27
C ALA A 27 8.88 33.93 20.35
N GLY A 28 8.34 34.45 19.24
CA GLY A 28 6.96 34.96 19.13
C GLY A 28 5.91 33.90 18.78
N SER A 29 6.12 32.63 19.14
CA SER A 29 5.07 31.61 19.03
C SER A 29 4.05 31.83 20.14
N PHE A 30 3.05 32.67 19.86
CA PHE A 30 1.85 32.79 20.67
C PHE A 30 1.26 31.38 20.85
N SER A 31 1.39 30.82 22.05
CA SER A 31 0.53 29.73 22.51
C SER A 31 -0.84 30.36 22.73
N VAL A 32 -1.55 30.60 21.64
CA VAL A 32 -3.00 30.79 21.66
C VAL A 32 -3.50 29.51 22.29
N ALA A 33 -4.07 29.58 23.49
CA ALA A 33 -4.82 28.48 24.04
C ALA A 33 -5.84 28.11 22.98
N ALA A 34 -5.57 27.04 22.22
CA ALA A 34 -6.44 26.61 21.15
C ALA A 34 -7.77 26.32 21.81
N GLU A 35 -8.75 27.18 21.54
CA GLU A 35 -10.09 27.07 22.07
C GLU A 35 -10.58 25.68 21.71
N GLN A 36 -10.70 24.82 22.73
CA GLN A 36 -11.08 23.43 22.54
C GLN A 36 -12.52 23.42 22.04
N THR A 37 -12.68 23.24 20.74
CA THR A 37 -14.00 23.19 20.13
C THR A 37 -14.64 21.85 20.48
N LEU A 38 -15.70 21.89 21.29
CA LEU A 38 -16.52 20.72 21.56
C LEU A 38 -17.12 20.23 20.24
N CYS A 39 -16.98 18.94 19.93
CA CYS A 39 -17.53 18.34 18.74
C CYS A 39 -18.24 17.02 19.03
N THR A 40 -19.24 16.72 18.20
CA THR A 40 -19.95 15.44 18.20
C THR A 40 -19.58 14.69 16.93
N VAL A 41 -18.95 13.53 17.08
CA VAL A 41 -18.51 12.68 15.98
C VAL A 41 -19.49 11.52 15.82
N ASN A 42 -20.16 11.43 14.67
CA ASN A 42 -21.07 10.33 14.34
C ASN A 42 -20.34 9.24 13.55
N PHE A 43 -20.50 7.97 13.92
CA PHE A 43 -19.82 6.85 13.27
C PHE A 43 -20.64 6.22 12.13
N ARG A 44 -19.97 5.62 11.14
CA ARG A 44 -20.62 4.90 10.04
C ARG A 44 -21.17 3.54 10.42
N ASP A 45 -20.44 2.79 11.25
CA ASP A 45 -20.74 1.38 11.54
C ASP A 45 -21.82 1.17 12.62
N GLY A 46 -22.72 2.14 12.77
CA GLY A 46 -23.76 2.10 13.82
C GLY A 46 -23.21 2.20 15.25
N ALA A 47 -21.93 2.50 15.44
CA ALA A 47 -21.28 2.65 16.74
C ALA A 47 -21.73 3.89 17.55
N GLY A 48 -22.85 4.51 17.17
CA GLY A 48 -23.42 5.70 17.80
C GLY A 48 -22.65 6.98 17.47
N HIS A 49 -22.55 7.85 18.47
CA HIS A 49 -21.78 9.09 18.43
C HIS A 49 -20.85 9.19 19.64
N LYS A 50 -19.80 10.00 19.52
CA LYS A 50 -18.91 10.38 20.62
C LYS A 50 -18.84 11.89 20.72
N GLU A 51 -18.88 12.39 21.95
CA GLU A 51 -18.70 13.80 22.25
C GLU A 51 -17.33 14.00 22.88
N GLY A 52 -16.62 15.05 22.48
CA GLY A 52 -15.31 15.36 22.99
C GLY A 52 -14.74 16.66 22.44
N SER A 53 -13.54 17.01 22.89
CA SER A 53 -12.82 18.17 22.36
C SER A 53 -11.94 17.75 21.18
N LEU A 54 -12.05 18.42 20.03
CA LEU A 54 -11.17 18.18 18.89
C LEU A 54 -9.76 18.69 19.20
N LEU A 55 -8.79 17.78 19.34
CA LEU A 55 -7.39 18.14 19.64
C LEU A 55 -6.61 18.44 18.36
N LYS A 56 -6.79 17.60 17.33
CA LYS A 56 -6.02 17.66 16.10
C LYS A 56 -6.82 17.10 14.94
N GLU A 57 -6.68 17.75 13.79
CA GLU A 57 -7.19 17.25 12.51
C GLU A 57 -6.00 17.01 11.57
N SER A 58 -5.98 15.85 10.93
CA SER A 58 -4.90 15.41 10.03
C SER A 58 -5.45 14.83 8.73
N ALA A 59 -4.56 14.54 7.79
CA ALA A 59 -4.92 13.83 6.55
C ALA A 59 -5.51 12.43 6.82
N ASP A 60 -5.21 11.81 7.96
CA ASP A 60 -5.60 10.43 8.27
C ASP A 60 -6.84 10.28 9.15
N GLY A 61 -7.14 11.33 9.91
CA GLY A 61 -8.26 11.33 10.83
C GLY A 61 -8.21 12.51 11.78
N ILE A 62 -8.98 12.39 12.86
CA ILE A 62 -9.04 13.34 13.95
C ILE A 62 -8.59 12.69 15.26
N GLU A 63 -7.94 13.47 16.11
CA GLU A 63 -7.70 13.12 17.51
C GLU A 63 -8.73 13.87 18.36
N ILE A 64 -9.55 13.14 19.11
CA ILE A 64 -10.52 13.70 20.04
C ILE A 64 -10.17 13.35 21.48
N GLN A 65 -10.36 14.29 22.40
CA GLN A 65 -10.28 14.07 23.83
C GLN A 65 -11.68 13.73 24.35
N ILE A 66 -11.87 12.50 24.80
CA ILE A 66 -13.15 12.02 25.32
C ILE A 66 -13.10 12.10 26.85
N PRO A 67 -14.05 12.79 27.50
CA PRO A 67 -14.15 12.77 28.95
C PRO A 67 -14.48 11.34 29.41
N GLU A 68 -13.71 10.77 30.33
CA GLU A 68 -14.05 9.46 30.88
C GLU A 68 -15.30 9.55 31.76
N ALA A 69 -16.23 8.63 31.57
CA ALA A 69 -17.50 8.62 32.31
C ALA A 69 -17.37 8.25 33.80
N LYS A 70 -16.15 8.09 34.34
CA LYS A 70 -15.94 7.71 35.74
C LYS A 70 -15.99 8.94 36.65
N PRO A 71 -16.98 9.02 37.56
CA PRO A 71 -17.21 10.21 38.38
C PRO A 71 -16.12 10.49 39.44
N ASP A 72 -15.24 9.53 39.75
CA ASP A 72 -14.34 9.62 40.91
C ASP A 72 -12.91 10.09 40.58
N THR A 73 -12.56 10.25 39.30
CA THR A 73 -11.25 10.76 38.87
C THR A 73 -11.46 11.95 37.95
N ALA A 74 -11.55 13.14 38.56
CA ALA A 74 -11.98 14.40 37.93
C ALA A 74 -11.15 14.86 36.71
N ASP A 75 -10.03 14.20 36.38
CA ASP A 75 -9.13 14.61 35.29
C ASP A 75 -8.78 13.50 34.29
N ALA A 76 -9.43 12.32 34.37
CA ALA A 76 -9.15 11.26 33.41
C ALA A 76 -9.86 11.55 32.07
N SER A 77 -9.07 11.89 31.05
CA SER A 77 -9.55 12.03 29.69
C SER A 77 -8.73 11.12 28.80
N SER A 78 -9.40 10.44 27.87
CA SER A 78 -8.74 9.55 26.93
C SER A 78 -8.65 10.22 25.56
N THR A 79 -7.44 10.26 25.00
CA THR A 79 -7.24 10.70 23.61
C THR A 79 -7.50 9.51 22.69
N GLN A 80 -8.40 9.70 21.74
CA GLN A 80 -8.70 8.70 20.72
C GLN A 80 -8.48 9.24 19.32
N PHE A 81 -7.71 8.50 18.52
CA PHE A 81 -7.59 8.72 17.09
C PHE A 81 -8.72 8.02 16.34
N LEU A 82 -9.43 8.76 15.49
CA LEU A 82 -10.55 8.30 14.67
C LEU A 82 -10.26 8.53 13.20
N ARG A 83 -10.33 7.48 12.39
CA ARG A 83 -10.02 7.57 10.95
C ARG A 83 -11.18 8.16 10.16
N TRP A 84 -10.86 8.81 9.05
CA TRP A 84 -11.87 9.37 8.16
C TRP A 84 -12.87 8.33 7.63
N ASP A 85 -12.48 7.07 7.43
CA ASP A 85 -13.39 5.99 7.00
C ASP A 85 -14.40 5.57 8.08
N GLN A 86 -14.14 5.86 9.36
CA GLN A 86 -15.03 5.54 10.48
C GLN A 86 -16.06 6.65 10.75
N ILE A 87 -15.75 7.89 10.35
CA ILE A 87 -16.50 9.10 10.71
C ILE A 87 -17.53 9.48 9.65
N ARG A 88 -18.82 9.34 9.96
CA ARG A 88 -19.92 9.74 9.07
C ARG A 88 -20.06 11.26 8.97
N SER A 89 -20.02 11.94 10.11
CA SER A 89 -20.12 13.40 10.18
C SER A 89 -19.53 13.90 11.50
N ILE A 90 -19.14 15.17 11.50
CA ILE A 90 -18.65 15.89 12.68
C ILE A 90 -19.53 17.12 12.83
N SER A 91 -20.18 17.27 13.97
CA SER A 91 -20.96 18.46 14.34
C SER A 91 -20.14 19.34 15.29
N GLY A 92 -20.22 20.65 15.13
CA GLY A 92 -19.44 21.65 15.90
C GLY A 92 -19.02 22.84 15.04
N GLU A 93 -18.39 23.83 15.67
CA GLU A 93 -18.03 25.10 15.02
C GLU A 93 -16.71 24.99 14.25
N SER A 94 -16.75 24.34 13.08
CA SER A 94 -16.02 24.79 11.88
C SER A 94 -16.49 23.99 10.66
N SER A 95 -17.16 24.65 9.72
CA SER A 95 -17.41 24.07 8.39
C SER A 95 -16.18 24.33 7.52
N ASP A 96 -15.12 23.55 7.72
CA ASP A 96 -13.95 23.59 6.83
C ASP A 96 -14.25 22.83 5.53
N ILE A 97 -13.95 23.46 4.39
CA ILE A 97 -14.06 22.85 3.06
C ILE A 97 -13.19 21.58 3.01
N GLU A 98 -12.01 21.63 3.64
CA GLU A 98 -11.07 20.52 3.66
C GLU A 98 -11.59 19.32 4.46
N ARG A 99 -12.25 19.56 5.59
CA ARG A 99 -12.96 18.52 6.36
C ARG A 99 -14.04 17.85 5.52
N SER A 100 -14.81 18.62 4.78
CA SER A 100 -15.88 18.09 3.92
C SER A 100 -15.31 17.15 2.86
N ARG A 101 -14.21 17.56 2.20
CA ARG A 101 -13.48 16.73 1.24
C ARG A 101 -12.94 15.44 1.88
N ARG A 102 -12.40 15.51 3.10
CA ARG A 102 -11.89 14.32 3.83
C ARG A 102 -13.01 13.37 4.22
N LEU A 103 -14.19 13.87 4.56
CA LEU A 103 -15.38 13.05 4.83
C LEU A 103 -15.85 12.31 3.57
N GLU A 104 -15.80 12.94 2.40
CA GLU A 104 -16.09 12.29 1.11
C GLU A 104 -15.10 11.16 0.79
N ILE A 105 -13.80 11.39 1.00
CA ILE A 105 -12.76 10.35 0.86
C ILE A 105 -13.03 9.20 1.83
N GLY A 106 -13.33 9.52 3.09
CA GLY A 106 -13.70 8.55 4.11
C GLY A 106 -14.93 7.72 3.74
N GLU A 107 -15.93 8.35 3.11
CA GLU A 107 -17.13 7.65 2.63
C GLU A 107 -16.81 6.68 1.50
N ALA A 108 -15.99 7.09 0.53
CA ALA A 108 -15.52 6.22 -0.54
C ALA A 108 -14.73 5.01 0.02
N LEU A 109 -13.81 5.24 0.96
CA LEU A 109 -13.06 4.17 1.64
C LEU A 109 -13.97 3.19 2.38
N TRP A 110 -14.93 3.71 3.15
CA TRP A 110 -15.89 2.88 3.88
C TRP A 110 -16.74 2.03 2.93
N ARG A 111 -17.29 2.63 1.87
CA ARG A 111 -18.06 1.90 0.84
C ARG A 111 -17.21 0.83 0.17
N GLY A 112 -15.96 1.14 -0.16
CA GLY A 112 -15.00 0.19 -0.73
C GLY A 112 -14.81 -1.02 0.17
N ARG A 113 -14.53 -0.79 1.46
CA ARG A 113 -14.40 -1.86 2.47
C ARG A 113 -15.67 -2.69 2.62
N MET A 114 -16.84 -2.06 2.73
CA MET A 114 -18.11 -2.77 2.90
C MET A 114 -18.47 -3.62 1.68
N ARG A 115 -18.20 -3.14 0.47
CA ARG A 115 -18.39 -3.92 -0.77
C ARG A 115 -17.41 -5.08 -0.86
N LEU A 116 -16.15 -4.82 -0.53
CA LEU A 116 -15.12 -5.86 -0.50
C LEU A 116 -15.47 -6.98 0.48
N ALA A 117 -15.94 -6.64 1.69
CA ALA A 117 -16.40 -7.61 2.68
C ALA A 117 -17.60 -8.46 2.21
N ARG A 118 -18.40 -7.96 1.27
CA ARG A 118 -19.54 -8.67 0.64
C ARG A 118 -19.15 -9.40 -0.65
N GLY A 119 -17.86 -9.39 -1.02
CA GLY A 119 -17.37 -9.99 -2.26
C GLY A 119 -17.65 -9.18 -3.54
N ASP A 120 -18.21 -7.96 -3.44
CA ASP A 120 -18.40 -7.08 -4.59
C ASP A 120 -17.09 -6.35 -4.94
N LEU A 121 -16.19 -7.08 -5.59
CA LEU A 121 -14.86 -6.58 -5.94
C LEU A 121 -14.92 -5.41 -6.93
N SER A 122 -15.86 -5.42 -7.88
CA SER A 122 -15.98 -4.38 -8.91
C SER A 122 -16.43 -3.05 -8.30
N GLY A 123 -17.53 -3.08 -7.53
CA GLY A 123 -17.99 -1.88 -6.86
C GLY A 123 -17.02 -1.39 -5.79
N ALA A 124 -16.31 -2.31 -5.12
CA ALA A 124 -15.25 -1.93 -4.17
C ALA A 124 -14.12 -1.16 -4.86
N ARG A 125 -13.67 -1.64 -6.03
CA ARG A 125 -12.60 -1.01 -6.81
C ARG A 125 -12.92 0.44 -7.17
N GLU A 126 -14.12 0.69 -7.70
CA GLU A 126 -14.56 2.04 -8.08
C GLU A 126 -14.47 3.00 -6.89
N CYS A 127 -14.89 2.54 -5.72
CA CYS A 127 -14.83 3.33 -4.49
C CYS A 127 -13.37 3.67 -4.10
N PHE A 128 -12.45 2.69 -4.17
CA PHE A 128 -11.04 2.95 -3.88
C PHE A 128 -10.38 3.88 -4.89
N LEU A 129 -10.73 3.79 -6.17
CA LEU A 129 -10.23 4.70 -7.20
C LEU A 129 -10.73 6.14 -7.01
N VAL A 130 -11.98 6.31 -6.55
CA VAL A 130 -12.50 7.63 -6.15
C VAL A 130 -11.71 8.19 -4.97
N ALA A 131 -11.49 7.38 -3.93
CA ALA A 131 -10.68 7.79 -2.78
C ALA A 131 -9.25 8.16 -3.18
N ALA A 132 -8.61 7.38 -4.08
CA ALA A 132 -7.25 7.62 -4.56
C ALA A 132 -7.07 9.01 -5.20
N LYS A 133 -8.08 9.50 -5.93
CA LYS A 133 -8.05 10.83 -6.56
C LYS A 133 -8.11 11.96 -5.53
N GLY A 134 -8.75 11.72 -4.39
CA GLY A 134 -8.93 12.71 -3.34
C GLY A 134 -7.74 12.86 -2.41
N ILE A 135 -6.95 11.79 -2.22
CA ILE A 135 -5.86 11.72 -1.25
C ILE A 135 -4.59 12.39 -1.79
N GLU A 136 -4.03 13.30 -1.00
CA GLU A 136 -2.73 13.92 -1.31
C GLU A 136 -1.61 12.88 -1.31
N PRO A 137 -0.57 13.07 -2.14
CA PRO A 137 0.61 12.19 -2.17
C PRO A 137 1.45 12.39 -0.90
N SER A 138 1.00 11.80 0.21
CA SER A 138 1.68 11.76 1.49
C SER A 138 1.79 10.31 1.98
N ALA A 139 2.69 10.06 2.94
CA ALA A 139 2.81 8.77 3.60
C ALA A 139 1.72 8.65 4.68
N SER A 140 0.48 8.49 4.23
CA SER A 140 -0.70 8.51 5.08
C SER A 140 -1.33 7.14 5.25
N LEU A 141 -1.96 6.96 6.41
CA LEU A 141 -2.78 5.81 6.78
C LEU A 141 -3.86 5.55 5.72
N LEU A 142 -4.58 6.60 5.27
CA LEU A 142 -5.61 6.45 4.25
C LEU A 142 -5.06 5.99 2.89
N ARG A 143 -3.90 6.51 2.48
CA ARG A 143 -3.27 6.11 1.22
C ARG A 143 -2.91 4.64 1.24
N MET A 144 -2.48 4.12 2.39
CA MET A 144 -2.21 2.70 2.56
C MET A 144 -3.48 1.86 2.41
N MET A 145 -4.61 2.30 2.99
CA MET A 145 -5.91 1.61 2.80
C MET A 145 -6.34 1.59 1.35
N VAL A 146 -6.24 2.73 0.65
CA VAL A 146 -6.60 2.83 -0.76
C VAL A 146 -5.72 1.89 -1.58
N ALA A 147 -4.41 1.90 -1.34
CA ALA A 147 -3.47 1.03 -2.02
C ALA A 147 -3.79 -0.45 -1.79
N GLU A 148 -4.09 -0.83 -0.55
CA GLU A 148 -4.51 -2.19 -0.18
C GLU A 148 -5.83 -2.59 -0.85
N GLY A 149 -6.84 -1.72 -0.81
CA GLY A 149 -8.13 -1.96 -1.46
C GLY A 149 -8.04 -2.11 -2.98
N ILE A 150 -7.25 -1.26 -3.65
CA ILE A 150 -7.00 -1.38 -5.09
C ILE A 150 -6.27 -2.69 -5.40
N ALA A 151 -5.28 -3.09 -4.58
CA ALA A 151 -4.56 -4.34 -4.75
C ALA A 151 -5.45 -5.58 -4.53
N GLN A 152 -6.32 -5.57 -3.51
CA GLN A 152 -7.26 -6.65 -3.23
C GLN A 152 -8.31 -6.81 -4.33
N THR A 153 -8.75 -5.71 -4.93
CA THR A 153 -9.75 -5.69 -6.01
C THR A 153 -9.13 -5.86 -7.40
N ALA A 154 -7.85 -6.15 -7.49
CA ALA A 154 -7.16 -6.15 -8.76
C ALA A 154 -7.52 -7.33 -9.69
N SER A 155 -8.10 -8.41 -9.16
CA SER A 155 -8.57 -9.55 -9.98
C SER A 155 -9.73 -9.20 -10.93
N VAL A 156 -10.49 -8.14 -10.66
CA VAL A 156 -11.56 -7.66 -11.55
C VAL A 156 -11.11 -6.56 -12.50
N ALA A 157 -9.86 -6.10 -12.38
CA ALA A 157 -9.28 -5.02 -13.16
C ALA A 157 -8.74 -5.52 -14.50
N LYS A 158 -9.63 -5.87 -15.44
CA LYS A 158 -9.24 -6.47 -16.74
C LYS A 158 -8.23 -5.64 -17.52
N ASP A 159 -8.35 -4.31 -17.50
CA ASP A 159 -7.50 -3.39 -18.29
C ASP A 159 -6.73 -2.36 -17.43
N GLU A 160 -6.92 -2.39 -16.11
CA GLU A 160 -6.34 -1.39 -15.18
C GLU A 160 -5.22 -1.98 -14.33
N TRP A 161 -4.46 -2.90 -14.93
CA TRP A 161 -3.37 -3.61 -14.29
C TRP A 161 -2.31 -2.72 -13.67
N VAL A 162 -1.93 -1.68 -14.42
CA VAL A 162 -0.89 -0.73 -14.04
C VAL A 162 -1.23 -0.06 -12.71
N GLN A 163 -2.51 0.30 -12.52
CA GLN A 163 -2.98 0.92 -11.28
C GLN A 163 -2.91 -0.04 -10.10
N SER A 164 -3.27 -1.31 -10.31
CA SER A 164 -3.17 -2.34 -9.27
C SER A 164 -1.72 -2.57 -8.86
N LEU A 165 -0.83 -2.67 -9.84
CA LEU A 165 0.60 -2.83 -9.62
C LEU A 165 1.21 -1.62 -8.90
N GLU A 166 0.88 -0.39 -9.33
CA GLU A 166 1.27 0.84 -8.64
C GLU A 166 0.77 0.86 -7.20
N ALA A 167 -0.49 0.46 -6.97
CA ALA A 167 -1.06 0.34 -5.64
C ALA A 167 -0.28 -0.65 -4.77
N SER A 168 0.12 -1.82 -5.28
CA SER A 168 0.91 -2.77 -4.48
C SER A 168 2.32 -2.30 -4.14
N LEU A 169 2.97 -1.59 -5.05
CA LEU A 169 4.26 -0.97 -4.75
C LEU A 169 4.10 0.10 -3.67
N ASN A 170 3.09 0.97 -3.83
CA ASN A 170 2.77 1.99 -2.85
C ASN A 170 2.48 1.34 -1.48
N LEU A 171 1.73 0.24 -1.45
CA LEU A 171 1.44 -0.51 -0.24
C LEU A 171 2.72 -1.07 0.40
N SER A 172 3.62 -1.67 -0.37
CA SER A 172 4.92 -2.17 0.12
C SER A 172 5.75 -1.06 0.76
N VAL A 173 5.84 0.08 0.08
CA VAL A 173 6.59 1.25 0.55
C VAL A 173 5.96 1.81 1.82
N LEU A 174 4.63 1.97 1.84
CA LEU A 174 3.89 2.51 2.98
C LEU A 174 3.99 1.58 4.20
N ARG A 175 3.88 0.26 4.02
CA ARG A 175 4.09 -0.74 5.09
C ARG A 175 5.52 -0.70 5.65
N GLY A 176 6.52 -0.50 4.79
CA GLY A 176 7.91 -0.31 5.23
C GLY A 176 8.14 0.96 6.05
N ARG A 177 7.32 2.00 5.84
CA ARG A 177 7.42 3.31 6.54
C ARG A 177 6.58 3.36 7.82
N ILE A 178 5.31 3.00 7.73
CA ILE A 178 4.30 3.15 8.80
C ILE A 178 4.27 1.90 9.69
N GLY A 179 4.80 0.77 9.20
CA GLY A 179 4.60 -0.55 9.78
C GLY A 179 3.39 -1.25 9.16
N VAL A 180 3.20 -2.52 9.53
CA VAL A 180 2.01 -3.32 9.14
C VAL A 180 1.07 -3.35 10.34
N PRO A 181 0.04 -2.51 10.41
CA PRO A 181 -0.91 -2.66 11.51
C PRO A 181 -1.66 -3.97 11.28
N LYS A 182 -2.04 -4.66 12.37
CA LYS A 182 -2.90 -5.86 12.30
C LYS A 182 -4.06 -5.53 11.34
N SER A 183 -4.11 -6.28 10.25
CA SER A 183 -4.86 -6.03 9.01
C SER A 183 -6.16 -5.25 9.16
N TRP A 184 -6.38 -4.25 8.31
CA TRP A 184 -7.51 -3.31 8.42
C TRP A 184 -8.73 -3.81 7.68
N ILE A 185 -8.49 -4.80 6.84
CA ILE A 185 -9.42 -5.57 6.08
C ILE A 185 -9.09 -7.01 6.48
N ASP A 186 -10.04 -7.74 7.07
CA ASP A 186 -9.90 -9.16 7.49
C ASP A 186 -9.73 -10.14 6.32
N VAL A 187 -9.29 -9.65 5.16
CA VAL A 187 -9.07 -10.42 3.95
C VAL A 187 -7.59 -10.80 3.90
N SER A 188 -7.30 -12.00 3.39
CA SER A 188 -5.93 -12.46 3.11
C SER A 188 -5.09 -11.35 2.47
N ASP A 189 -3.84 -11.21 2.92
CA ASP A 189 -2.93 -10.18 2.42
C ASP A 189 -2.91 -10.24 0.88
N PRO A 190 -3.27 -9.14 0.17
CA PRO A 190 -3.23 -9.14 -1.29
C PRO A 190 -1.82 -9.38 -1.82
N MET A 191 -0.81 -9.15 -0.98
CA MET A 191 0.59 -9.24 -1.33
C MET A 191 1.26 -10.48 -0.76
N ASP A 192 2.08 -11.13 -1.58
CA ASP A 192 3.11 -12.04 -1.09
C ASP A 192 4.14 -11.25 -0.28
N LEU A 193 4.28 -11.58 1.01
CA LEU A 193 5.24 -10.92 1.93
C LEU A 193 6.69 -11.13 1.50
N ASP A 194 6.98 -12.18 0.73
CA ASP A 194 8.34 -12.52 0.29
C ASP A 194 8.66 -11.91 -1.09
N GLY A 195 7.67 -11.87 -1.98
CA GLY A 195 7.84 -11.39 -3.37
C GLY A 195 7.41 -9.95 -3.61
N GLY A 196 6.57 -9.36 -2.75
CA GLY A 196 5.98 -8.05 -2.97
C GLY A 196 5.04 -7.98 -4.18
N LEU A 197 4.53 -9.15 -4.61
CA LEU A 197 3.66 -9.30 -5.77
C LEU A 197 2.21 -9.50 -5.32
N ILE A 198 1.27 -8.97 -6.08
CA ILE A 198 -0.16 -9.16 -5.81
C ILE A 198 -0.57 -10.57 -6.24
N LEU A 199 -1.11 -11.34 -5.30
CA LEU A 199 -1.50 -12.74 -5.50
C LEU A 199 -2.62 -12.89 -6.53
N SER A 200 -3.55 -11.94 -6.52
CA SER A 200 -4.77 -11.96 -7.33
C SER A 200 -4.55 -11.54 -8.80
N VAL A 201 -3.31 -11.17 -9.14
CA VAL A 201 -2.95 -10.41 -10.34
C VAL A 201 -1.84 -11.16 -11.05
N ALA A 202 -2.26 -12.15 -11.86
CA ALA A 202 -1.40 -12.78 -12.84
C ALA A 202 -0.84 -11.85 -13.90
N PRO A 203 0.49 -11.55 -13.95
CA PRO A 203 1.08 -10.74 -14.98
C PRO A 203 0.84 -11.40 -16.33
N ALA A 204 -0.31 -11.07 -16.90
CA ALA A 204 -0.81 -11.54 -18.17
C ALA A 204 -0.45 -10.47 -19.19
N TRP A 205 0.78 -9.96 -19.15
CA TRP A 205 1.25 -9.05 -20.17
C TRP A 205 1.26 -9.82 -21.48
N ILE A 206 0.30 -9.46 -22.35
CA ILE A 206 0.06 -10.13 -23.61
C ILE A 206 1.24 -9.87 -24.56
N ASP A 207 1.86 -8.69 -24.46
CA ASP A 207 2.99 -8.24 -25.27
C ASP A 207 4.11 -7.58 -24.45
N GLY A 208 5.26 -7.41 -25.09
CA GLY A 208 6.46 -6.80 -24.48
C GLY A 208 6.35 -5.31 -24.19
N ASP A 209 5.48 -4.58 -24.89
CA ASP A 209 5.31 -3.14 -24.68
C ASP A 209 4.51 -2.87 -23.41
N SER A 210 3.48 -3.67 -23.13
CA SER A 210 2.73 -3.66 -21.88
C SER A 210 3.62 -4.00 -20.69
N ALA A 211 4.53 -4.95 -20.84
CA ALA A 211 5.53 -5.28 -19.83
C ALA A 211 6.53 -4.14 -19.58
N LYS A 212 7.04 -3.49 -20.64
CA LYS A 212 7.92 -2.32 -20.53
C LYS A 212 7.23 -1.11 -19.92
N MET A 213 5.96 -0.89 -20.25
CA MET A 213 5.15 0.19 -19.69
C MET A 213 4.95 -0.05 -18.20
N ALA A 214 4.56 -1.27 -17.80
CA ALA A 214 4.48 -1.66 -16.41
C ALA A 214 5.84 -1.47 -15.71
N GLN A 215 6.94 -1.93 -16.31
CA GLN A 215 8.30 -1.72 -15.79
C GLN A 215 8.62 -0.24 -15.60
N SER A 216 8.29 0.61 -16.56
CA SER A 216 8.51 2.06 -16.46
C SER A 216 7.71 2.67 -15.32
N HIS A 217 6.44 2.26 -15.15
CA HIS A 217 5.62 2.67 -14.01
C HIS A 217 6.19 2.19 -12.68
N LEU A 218 6.67 0.95 -12.62
CA LEU A 218 7.31 0.38 -11.43
C LEU A 218 8.60 1.11 -11.07
N VAL A 219 9.44 1.40 -12.07
CA VAL A 219 10.69 2.17 -11.89
C VAL A 219 10.34 3.58 -11.41
N ALA A 220 9.41 4.26 -12.05
CA ALA A 220 8.97 5.60 -11.64
C ALA A 220 8.32 5.61 -10.24
N ALA A 221 7.55 4.58 -9.88
CA ALA A 221 6.99 4.43 -8.54
C ALA A 221 8.09 4.13 -7.50
N ALA A 222 9.06 3.28 -7.82
CA ALA A 222 10.22 3.00 -6.98
C ALA A 222 11.10 4.24 -6.81
N ASP A 223 11.30 5.02 -7.87
CA ASP A 223 12.08 6.26 -7.84
C ASP A 223 11.34 7.34 -7.04
N ARG A 224 10.02 7.49 -7.20
CA ARG A 224 9.18 8.35 -6.34
C ARG A 224 9.27 7.92 -4.87
N ALA A 225 9.17 6.62 -4.60
CA ALA A 225 9.33 6.08 -3.25
C ALA A 225 10.73 6.35 -2.67
N ARG A 226 11.79 6.34 -3.50
CA ARG A 226 13.14 6.72 -3.10
C ARG A 226 13.29 8.23 -2.88
N SER A 227 12.75 9.06 -3.76
CA SER A 227 12.86 10.53 -3.64
C SER A 227 12.01 11.07 -2.47
N GLU A 228 10.83 10.51 -2.24
CA GLU A 228 10.04 10.80 -1.04
C GLU A 228 10.74 10.35 0.24
N ASN A 229 11.74 9.48 0.13
CA ASN A 229 12.58 9.04 1.24
C ASN A 229 13.61 10.11 1.66
N ASP A 230 13.92 11.13 0.85
CA ASP A 230 14.99 12.09 1.16
C ASP A 230 14.73 12.94 2.42
N LEU A 231 13.47 13.20 2.78
CA LEU A 231 13.13 13.94 4.01
C LEU A 231 13.19 13.07 5.28
N ALA A 232 12.84 11.78 5.16
CA ALA A 232 12.88 10.84 6.29
C ALA A 232 14.27 10.20 6.46
N LEU A 233 15.01 9.94 5.39
CA LEU A 233 16.38 9.43 5.44
C LEU A 233 17.33 10.45 6.03
N ALA A 234 17.23 11.74 5.68
CA ALA A 234 18.08 12.77 6.27
C ALA A 234 17.86 12.89 7.79
N GLN A 235 16.62 12.73 8.26
CA GLN A 235 16.28 12.73 9.68
C GLN A 235 16.75 11.45 10.38
N ILE A 236 16.57 10.28 9.75
CA ILE A 236 17.02 8.98 10.27
C ILE A 236 18.55 8.85 10.24
N GLU A 237 19.24 9.39 9.23
CA GLU A 237 20.71 9.46 9.16
C GLU A 237 21.27 10.47 10.17
N SER A 238 20.57 11.59 10.41
CA SER A 238 20.89 12.53 11.49
C SER A 238 20.72 11.89 12.88
N ASP A 239 19.63 11.13 13.08
CA ASP A 239 19.35 10.43 14.33
C ASP A 239 20.27 9.20 14.51
N ALA A 240 20.59 8.47 13.45
CA ALA A 240 21.53 7.35 13.46
C ALA A 240 22.99 7.81 13.60
N ALA A 241 23.38 8.94 13.03
CA ALA A 241 24.69 9.56 13.26
C ALA A 241 24.83 10.07 14.70
N ARG A 242 23.74 10.58 15.29
CA ARG A 242 23.67 10.92 16.73
C ARG A 242 23.83 9.69 17.62
N ILE A 243 23.20 8.57 17.27
CA ILE A 243 23.29 7.31 18.02
C ILE A 243 24.70 6.69 17.85
N ALA A 244 25.25 6.65 16.64
CA ALA A 244 26.59 6.14 16.37
C ALA A 244 27.71 6.99 16.99
N ALA A 245 27.54 8.32 17.08
CA ALA A 245 28.47 9.21 17.78
C ALA A 245 28.42 9.02 19.31
N ALA A 246 27.26 8.66 19.86
CA ALA A 246 27.08 8.32 21.27
C ALA A 246 27.73 6.96 21.61
N ASP A 247 27.62 5.97 20.72
CA ASP A 247 28.27 4.64 20.89
C ASP A 247 29.80 4.69 20.71
N ALA A 248 30.32 5.63 19.92
CA ALA A 248 31.76 5.78 19.69
C ALA A 248 32.50 6.59 20.79
N GLY A 249 31.81 6.99 21.87
CA GLY A 249 32.44 7.67 23.02
C GLY A 249 32.91 9.11 22.74
N PHE A 250 32.46 9.73 21.65
CA PHE A 250 32.76 11.14 21.39
C PHE A 250 31.90 12.03 22.31
N PRO A 251 32.47 13.06 22.95
CA PRO A 251 31.70 13.97 23.78
C PRO A 251 30.66 14.70 22.92
N GLN A 252 29.38 14.53 23.26
CA GLN A 252 28.30 15.29 22.63
C GLN A 252 28.58 16.80 22.75
N PRO A 253 28.31 17.63 21.73
CA PRO A 253 28.18 19.05 21.96
C PRO A 253 27.10 19.26 23.04
N PRO A 254 27.31 20.19 23.99
CA PRO A 254 26.44 20.31 25.15
C PRO A 254 25.00 20.48 24.69
N ALA A 255 24.13 19.61 25.22
CA ALA A 255 22.69 19.75 25.10
C ALA A 255 22.33 21.20 25.45
N ALA A 256 21.75 21.93 24.49
CA ALA A 256 21.04 23.15 24.83
C ALA A 256 20.00 22.75 25.88
N LYS A 257 20.20 23.24 27.10
CA LYS A 257 19.48 22.84 28.32
C LYS A 257 17.97 22.99 28.13
N ALA A 258 17.30 21.92 27.71
CA ALA A 258 15.88 21.74 27.89
C ALA A 258 15.67 21.25 29.33
N ARG A 259 15.54 22.26 30.19
CA ARG A 259 14.85 22.31 31.49
C ARG A 259 14.18 20.99 31.92
N GLU A 260 14.87 20.33 32.84
CA GLU A 260 14.30 19.36 33.76
C GLU A 260 13.59 20.12 34.88
N THR A 261 12.27 19.95 35.00
CA THR A 261 11.59 19.96 36.31
C THR A 261 10.55 18.85 36.30
N GLN A 262 10.81 17.91 37.20
CA GLN A 262 10.11 16.69 37.56
C GLN A 262 8.60 16.85 37.79
N GLY A 263 7.86 15.75 37.59
CA GLY A 263 6.60 15.53 38.31
C GLY A 263 5.62 14.50 37.75
N VAL A 264 5.95 13.21 37.84
CA VAL A 264 5.04 12.06 38.06
C VAL A 264 3.84 11.84 37.10
N SER A 265 3.92 10.81 36.25
CA SER A 265 3.07 9.61 36.27
C SER A 265 2.94 8.96 34.89
N SER A 266 3.01 7.64 34.88
CA SER A 266 2.91 6.72 33.74
C SER A 266 1.66 6.92 32.89
N ASP A 267 1.83 6.88 31.56
CA ASP A 267 0.97 6.10 30.66
C ASP A 267 1.77 5.68 29.42
N VAL A 268 2.38 4.50 29.55
CA VAL A 268 3.05 3.77 28.48
C VAL A 268 1.97 3.14 27.62
N LEU A 269 1.82 3.61 26.37
CA LEU A 269 1.08 2.88 25.34
C LEU A 269 1.60 1.45 25.27
N PRO A 270 0.75 0.42 25.12
CA PRO A 270 1.21 -0.95 24.97
C PRO A 270 1.99 -1.06 23.66
N MET A 271 3.31 -0.95 23.75
CA MET A 271 4.25 -1.41 22.74
C MET A 271 4.10 -2.93 22.68
N GLY A 272 3.10 -3.40 21.93
CA GLY A 272 3.09 -4.77 21.44
C GLY A 272 4.38 -4.99 20.67
N ASN A 273 5.09 -6.07 21.00
CA ASN A 273 6.31 -6.48 20.29
C ASN A 273 6.02 -6.60 18.79
N TRP A 274 6.38 -5.56 18.04
CA TRP A 274 6.39 -5.59 16.59
C TRP A 274 7.39 -6.67 16.19
N PRO A 275 7.03 -7.61 15.30
CA PRO A 275 8.02 -8.53 14.75
C PRO A 275 9.15 -7.70 14.11
N PRO A 276 10.42 -8.15 14.18
CA PRO A 276 11.52 -7.43 13.56
C PRO A 276 11.17 -7.20 12.10
N VAL A 277 11.35 -5.97 11.61
CA VAL A 277 11.23 -5.61 10.19
C VAL A 277 12.10 -6.59 9.42
N THR A 278 11.48 -7.61 8.83
CA THR A 278 12.20 -8.70 8.19
C THR A 278 12.90 -8.14 6.96
N ASN A 279 14.04 -8.74 6.59
CA ASN A 279 14.71 -8.47 5.31
C ASN A 279 13.83 -8.80 4.08
N SER A 280 12.62 -9.34 4.26
CA SER A 280 11.75 -9.76 3.16
C SER A 280 11.23 -8.57 2.36
N ALA A 281 10.87 -7.44 2.97
CA ALA A 281 10.38 -6.27 2.22
C ALA A 281 11.44 -5.66 1.27
N LYS A 282 12.71 -5.60 1.72
CA LYS A 282 13.83 -5.17 0.85
C LYS A 282 14.16 -6.20 -0.23
N SER A 283 14.08 -7.49 0.11
CA SER A 283 14.28 -8.60 -0.83
C SER A 283 13.19 -8.62 -1.91
N ALA A 284 11.93 -8.52 -1.51
CA ALA A 284 10.75 -8.41 -2.36
C ALA A 284 10.87 -7.26 -3.36
N ALA A 285 11.20 -6.05 -2.90
CA ALA A 285 11.35 -4.90 -3.78
C ALA A 285 12.48 -5.09 -4.82
N LYS A 286 13.62 -5.66 -4.41
CA LYS A 286 14.77 -5.89 -5.28
C LYS A 286 14.50 -7.01 -6.29
N ASN A 287 13.96 -8.13 -5.83
CA ASN A 287 13.70 -9.31 -6.65
C ASN A 287 12.49 -9.11 -7.57
N GLY A 288 11.46 -8.39 -7.11
CA GLY A 288 10.32 -7.99 -7.94
C GLY A 288 10.75 -7.14 -9.14
N ALA A 289 11.49 -6.05 -8.92
CA ALA A 289 11.98 -5.20 -10.02
C ALA A 289 12.85 -5.97 -11.03
N LYS A 290 13.72 -6.86 -10.53
CA LYS A 290 14.52 -7.76 -11.37
C LYS A 290 13.64 -8.71 -12.18
N PHE A 291 12.66 -9.35 -11.55
CA PHE A 291 11.71 -10.25 -12.20
C PHE A 291 10.95 -9.55 -13.33
N LEU A 292 10.50 -8.31 -13.10
CA LEU A 292 9.74 -7.54 -14.09
C LEU A 292 10.56 -7.22 -15.34
N THR A 293 11.86 -6.96 -15.15
CA THR A 293 12.81 -6.82 -16.26
C THR A 293 12.97 -8.13 -17.03
N LEU A 294 13.15 -9.25 -16.31
CA LEU A 294 13.26 -10.58 -16.93
C LEU A 294 11.98 -10.98 -17.66
N TRP A 295 10.82 -10.58 -17.13
CA TRP A 295 9.54 -10.79 -17.79
C TRP A 295 9.48 -10.04 -19.11
N ALA A 296 9.79 -8.74 -19.12
CA ALA A 296 9.78 -7.94 -20.35
C ALA A 296 10.69 -8.55 -21.43
N ASP A 297 11.88 -9.03 -21.05
CA ASP A 297 12.77 -9.76 -21.94
C ASP A 297 12.19 -11.11 -22.38
N ALA A 298 11.52 -11.84 -21.49
CA ALA A 298 10.88 -13.14 -21.77
C ALA A 298 9.74 -13.05 -22.79
N VAL A 299 9.01 -11.93 -22.85
CA VAL A 299 7.95 -11.68 -23.83
C VAL A 299 8.37 -10.75 -24.98
N SER A 300 9.67 -10.42 -25.08
CA SER A 300 10.21 -9.58 -26.15
C SER A 300 10.11 -10.28 -27.50
N SER A 301 9.99 -9.50 -28.58
CA SER A 301 10.10 -10.00 -29.95
C SER A 301 11.51 -10.51 -30.28
N ASP A 302 12.54 -10.03 -29.58
CA ASP A 302 13.93 -10.48 -29.72
C ASP A 302 14.16 -11.86 -29.08
N ALA A 303 14.46 -12.87 -29.91
CA ALA A 303 14.78 -14.22 -29.46
C ALA A 303 16.05 -14.29 -28.58
N GLY A 304 17.01 -13.38 -28.79
CA GLY A 304 18.22 -13.28 -27.98
C GLY A 304 17.91 -12.86 -26.54
N ALA A 305 17.13 -11.78 -26.37
CA ALA A 305 16.63 -11.33 -25.08
C ALA A 305 15.85 -12.44 -24.35
N ARG A 306 14.93 -13.11 -25.05
CA ARG A 306 14.17 -14.25 -24.50
C ARG A 306 15.08 -15.38 -24.02
N LYS A 307 16.07 -15.80 -24.81
CA LYS A 307 17.01 -16.85 -24.42
C LYS A 307 17.83 -16.47 -23.19
N LYS A 308 18.30 -15.21 -23.11
CA LYS A 308 19.05 -14.70 -21.97
C LYS A 308 18.20 -14.65 -20.69
N SER A 309 16.95 -14.19 -20.79
CA SER A 309 16.07 -14.10 -19.63
C SER A 309 15.72 -15.49 -19.08
N ARG A 310 15.50 -16.49 -19.94
CA ARG A 310 15.26 -17.89 -19.52
C ARG A 310 16.35 -18.44 -18.60
N VAL A 311 17.63 -18.15 -18.87
CA VAL A 311 18.74 -18.59 -18.00
C VAL A 311 18.61 -18.02 -16.59
N THR A 312 18.25 -16.74 -16.48
CA THR A 312 18.11 -16.06 -15.19
C THR A 312 16.82 -16.45 -14.48
N LEU A 313 15.72 -16.64 -15.22
CA LEU A 313 14.45 -17.16 -14.69
C LEU A 313 14.64 -18.58 -14.14
N ALA A 314 15.35 -19.45 -14.84
CA ALA A 314 15.67 -20.79 -14.34
C ALA A 314 16.53 -20.78 -13.07
N GLN A 315 17.38 -19.76 -12.87
CA GLN A 315 18.07 -19.55 -11.60
C GLN A 315 17.10 -19.07 -10.52
N MET A 316 16.22 -18.11 -10.83
CA MET A 316 15.21 -17.58 -9.92
C MET A 316 14.28 -18.70 -9.41
N ILE A 317 13.80 -19.59 -10.29
CA ILE A 317 12.95 -20.74 -9.94
C ILE A 317 13.63 -21.68 -8.93
N ARG A 318 14.96 -21.75 -8.91
CA ARG A 318 15.73 -22.63 -8.02
C ARG A 318 16.14 -21.96 -6.70
N SER A 319 16.19 -20.63 -6.67
CA SER A 319 16.75 -19.87 -5.55
C SER A 319 15.69 -19.12 -4.74
N GLU A 320 14.55 -18.85 -5.35
CA GLU A 320 13.40 -18.22 -4.71
C GLU A 320 12.35 -19.28 -4.39
N ASP A 321 11.61 -19.04 -3.31
CA ASP A 321 10.46 -19.83 -2.90
C ASP A 321 9.16 -19.00 -3.06
N GLY A 322 8.03 -19.56 -2.62
CA GLY A 322 6.75 -18.86 -2.62
C GLY A 322 6.29 -18.47 -4.02
N MET A 323 5.68 -17.28 -4.14
CA MET A 323 4.98 -16.90 -5.36
C MET A 323 5.93 -16.46 -6.47
N LEU A 324 7.04 -15.81 -6.11
CA LEU A 324 8.03 -15.36 -7.08
C LEU A 324 8.55 -16.53 -7.93
N ARG A 325 8.72 -17.72 -7.33
CA ARG A 325 9.06 -18.95 -8.04
C ARG A 325 8.00 -19.34 -9.07
N VAL A 326 6.72 -19.30 -8.69
CA VAL A 326 5.61 -19.67 -9.59
C VAL A 326 5.49 -18.68 -10.75
N TRP A 327 5.66 -17.39 -10.48
CA TRP A 327 5.72 -16.37 -11.53
C TRP A 327 6.90 -16.56 -12.48
N ALA A 328 8.08 -16.88 -11.95
CA ALA A 328 9.25 -17.17 -12.78
C ALA A 328 9.03 -18.41 -13.66
N MET A 329 8.37 -19.46 -13.16
CA MET A 329 7.96 -20.63 -13.96
C MET A 329 7.03 -20.24 -15.10
N TYR A 330 6.03 -19.40 -14.82
CA TYR A 330 5.12 -18.91 -15.84
C TYR A 330 5.84 -18.08 -16.92
N ALA A 331 6.72 -17.15 -16.49
CA ALA A 331 7.52 -16.30 -17.38
C ALA A 331 8.43 -17.12 -18.31
N GLU A 332 9.10 -18.12 -17.76
CA GLU A 332 9.98 -19.01 -18.53
C GLU A 332 9.16 -19.83 -19.55
N GLY A 333 8.02 -20.37 -19.12
CA GLY A 333 7.09 -21.08 -20.00
C GLY A 333 6.56 -20.19 -21.14
N ARG A 334 6.17 -18.95 -20.83
CA ARG A 334 5.78 -17.92 -21.81
C ARG A 334 6.87 -17.65 -22.84
N SER A 335 8.11 -17.51 -22.38
CA SER A 335 9.25 -17.28 -23.26
C SER A 335 9.48 -18.43 -24.25
N LEU A 336 9.36 -19.68 -23.78
CA LEU A 336 9.51 -20.88 -24.60
C LEU A 336 8.39 -21.02 -25.63
N VAL A 337 7.14 -20.75 -25.25
CA VAL A 337 6.02 -20.78 -26.21
C VAL A 337 6.03 -19.62 -27.19
N MET A 338 6.99 -18.70 -27.15
CA MET A 338 7.18 -17.70 -28.22
C MET A 338 8.21 -18.13 -29.27
N GLU A 339 8.87 -19.28 -29.08
CA GLU A 339 9.81 -19.81 -30.06
C GLU A 339 9.10 -20.50 -31.24
N ASN A 340 9.81 -20.57 -32.36
CA ASN A 340 9.30 -21.19 -33.58
C ASN A 340 9.46 -22.72 -33.59
N ASP A 341 10.37 -23.25 -32.77
CA ASP A 341 10.61 -24.68 -32.65
C ASP A 341 9.48 -25.36 -31.87
N PRO A 342 8.73 -26.31 -32.47
CA PRO A 342 7.65 -27.02 -31.79
C PRO A 342 8.07 -27.71 -30.50
N ASP A 343 9.32 -28.20 -30.39
CA ASP A 343 9.78 -28.88 -29.18
C ASP A 343 10.01 -27.89 -28.03
N GLU A 344 10.53 -26.70 -28.31
CA GLU A 344 10.62 -25.61 -27.33
C GLU A 344 9.22 -25.15 -26.91
N VAL A 345 8.27 -25.06 -27.85
CA VAL A 345 6.87 -24.74 -27.53
C VAL A 345 6.27 -25.77 -26.58
N ARG A 346 6.44 -27.07 -26.84
CA ARG A 346 5.95 -28.14 -25.96
C ARG A 346 6.60 -28.08 -24.58
N LYS A 347 7.91 -27.80 -24.48
CA LYS A 347 8.59 -27.58 -23.19
C LYS A 347 7.97 -26.39 -22.43
N GLY A 348 7.68 -25.30 -23.13
CA GLY A 348 7.03 -24.12 -22.57
C GLY A 348 5.63 -24.41 -22.02
N VAL A 349 4.83 -25.15 -22.78
CA VAL A 349 3.51 -25.65 -22.36
C VAL A 349 3.65 -26.50 -21.10
N GLY A 350 4.58 -27.47 -21.09
CA GLY A 350 4.82 -28.33 -19.93
C GLY A 350 5.14 -27.53 -18.66
N LYS A 351 6.00 -26.52 -18.76
CA LYS A 351 6.31 -25.62 -17.62
C LYS A 351 5.09 -24.84 -17.14
N MET A 352 4.27 -24.30 -18.05
CA MET A 352 3.06 -23.57 -17.67
C MET A 352 2.03 -24.49 -17.00
N LEU A 353 1.86 -25.72 -17.49
CA LEU A 353 0.90 -26.69 -16.93
C LEU A 353 1.32 -27.25 -15.55
N MET A 354 2.58 -27.08 -15.13
CA MET A 354 2.96 -27.34 -13.74
C MET A 354 2.23 -26.41 -12.75
N ILE A 355 1.82 -25.22 -13.19
CA ILE A 355 1.16 -24.23 -12.34
C ILE A 355 -0.24 -24.67 -11.91
N PRO A 356 -1.19 -24.97 -12.81
CA PRO A 356 -2.50 -25.49 -12.40
C PRO A 356 -2.37 -26.81 -11.64
N ALA A 357 -1.39 -27.65 -11.96
CA ALA A 357 -1.18 -28.93 -11.29
C ALA A 357 -0.72 -28.81 -9.83
N ALA A 358 0.16 -27.84 -9.53
CA ALA A 358 0.77 -27.70 -8.20
C ALA A 358 0.22 -26.53 -7.38
N TYR A 359 -0.33 -25.50 -8.03
CA TYR A 359 -0.74 -24.23 -7.42
C TYR A 359 -2.14 -23.78 -7.89
N GLY A 360 -2.93 -24.68 -8.47
CA GLY A 360 -4.23 -24.34 -9.07
C GLY A 360 -5.26 -23.80 -8.07
N ILE A 361 -5.16 -24.19 -6.81
CA ILE A 361 -6.05 -23.77 -5.73
C ILE A 361 -5.60 -22.41 -5.17
N GLU A 362 -4.30 -22.25 -4.97
CA GLU A 362 -3.69 -21.07 -4.38
C GLU A 362 -3.64 -19.90 -5.36
N MET A 363 -3.47 -20.18 -6.67
CA MET A 363 -3.29 -19.19 -7.72
C MET A 363 -4.23 -19.43 -8.92
N PRO A 364 -5.55 -19.44 -8.72
CA PRO A 364 -6.50 -19.87 -9.75
C PRO A 364 -6.45 -19.01 -11.01
N ARG A 365 -6.20 -17.69 -10.88
CA ARG A 365 -6.07 -16.79 -12.03
C ARG A 365 -4.82 -17.04 -12.86
N LEU A 366 -3.69 -17.34 -12.20
CA LEU A 366 -2.46 -17.70 -12.91
C LEU A 366 -2.59 -19.07 -13.57
N ALA A 367 -3.20 -20.04 -12.88
CA ALA A 367 -3.52 -21.34 -13.42
C ALA A 367 -4.40 -21.22 -14.68
N GLU A 368 -5.48 -20.43 -14.61
CA GLU A 368 -6.35 -20.14 -15.75
C GLU A 368 -5.55 -19.54 -16.93
N ALA A 369 -4.72 -18.52 -16.66
CA ALA A 369 -3.89 -17.89 -17.69
C ALA A 369 -2.87 -18.86 -18.30
N ALA A 370 -2.23 -19.69 -17.48
CA ALA A 370 -1.29 -20.72 -17.91
C ALA A 370 -1.94 -21.76 -18.83
N VAL A 371 -3.14 -22.23 -18.49
CA VAL A 371 -3.93 -23.14 -19.33
C VAL A 371 -4.32 -22.48 -20.64
N ALA A 372 -4.81 -21.24 -20.59
CA ALA A 372 -5.24 -20.48 -21.77
C ALA A 372 -4.08 -20.27 -22.76
N GLN A 373 -2.93 -19.82 -22.27
CA GLN A 373 -1.75 -19.58 -23.11
C GLN A 373 -1.16 -20.88 -23.66
N SER A 374 -1.21 -21.96 -22.87
CA SER A 374 -0.83 -23.29 -23.33
C SER A 374 -1.72 -23.75 -24.49
N ALA A 375 -3.04 -23.56 -24.40
CA ALA A 375 -3.97 -23.90 -25.48
C ALA A 375 -3.70 -23.13 -26.77
N ILE A 376 -3.41 -21.83 -26.68
CA ILE A 376 -3.05 -20.99 -27.84
C ILE A 376 -1.73 -21.48 -28.46
N ALA A 377 -0.73 -21.78 -27.64
CA ALA A 377 0.57 -22.25 -28.09
C ALA A 377 0.49 -23.59 -28.83
N LEU A 378 -0.30 -24.55 -28.32
CA LEU A 378 -0.50 -25.86 -28.94
C LEU A 378 -1.24 -25.75 -30.29
N ALA A 379 -2.30 -24.94 -30.35
CA ALA A 379 -3.00 -24.68 -31.61
C ALA A 379 -2.06 -24.06 -32.67
N ARG A 380 -1.13 -23.19 -32.26
CA ARG A 380 -0.15 -22.58 -33.18
C ARG A 380 0.79 -23.60 -33.82
N ILE A 381 1.11 -24.69 -33.12
CA ILE A 381 1.95 -25.78 -33.66
C ILE A 381 1.10 -26.95 -34.21
N GLN A 382 -0.18 -26.70 -34.50
CA GLN A 382 -1.14 -27.65 -35.09
C GLN A 382 -1.46 -28.87 -34.20
N ASP A 383 -1.31 -28.74 -32.88
CA ASP A 383 -1.79 -29.72 -31.90
C ASP A 383 -3.19 -29.32 -31.41
N ASP A 384 -4.16 -29.41 -32.33
CA ASP A 384 -5.53 -28.93 -32.11
C ASP A 384 -6.29 -29.75 -31.06
N GLU A 385 -6.02 -31.06 -30.98
CA GLU A 385 -6.64 -31.96 -30.00
C GLU A 385 -6.29 -31.54 -28.57
N SER A 386 -5.00 -31.38 -28.28
CA SER A 386 -4.54 -30.94 -26.97
C SER A 386 -5.01 -29.52 -26.64
N ALA A 387 -5.05 -28.63 -27.64
CA ALA A 387 -5.57 -27.27 -27.48
C ALA A 387 -7.06 -27.26 -27.08
N VAL A 388 -7.89 -28.13 -27.68
CA VAL A 388 -9.32 -28.26 -27.33
C VAL A 388 -9.50 -28.76 -25.90
N ILE A 389 -8.71 -29.75 -25.47
CA ILE A 389 -8.73 -30.25 -24.09
C ILE A 389 -8.40 -29.13 -23.09
N LEU A 390 -7.34 -28.35 -23.35
CA LEU A 390 -6.96 -27.24 -22.47
C LEU A 390 -8.01 -26.12 -22.42
N ARG A 391 -8.70 -25.81 -23.54
CA ARG A 391 -9.81 -24.83 -23.54
C ARG A 391 -11.00 -25.29 -22.70
N ARG A 392 -11.26 -26.59 -22.66
CA ARG A 392 -12.28 -27.16 -21.77
C ARG A 392 -11.87 -26.99 -20.31
N ILE A 393 -10.65 -27.36 -19.95
CA ILE A 393 -10.11 -27.18 -18.59
C ILE A 393 -10.16 -25.70 -18.18
N GLN A 394 -9.81 -24.78 -19.09
CA GLN A 394 -9.93 -23.34 -18.82
C GLN A 394 -11.37 -22.93 -18.50
N SER A 395 -12.35 -23.43 -19.25
CA SER A 395 -13.77 -23.15 -19.00
C SER A 395 -14.23 -23.68 -17.63
N GLU A 396 -13.73 -24.86 -17.22
CA GLU A 396 -13.99 -25.45 -15.90
C GLU A 396 -13.39 -24.57 -14.77
N TYR A 397 -12.17 -24.08 -14.94
CA TYR A 397 -11.57 -23.08 -14.03
C TYR A 397 -12.43 -21.81 -13.93
N LYS A 398 -12.85 -21.26 -15.07
CA LYS A 398 -13.70 -20.07 -15.08
C LYS A 398 -14.99 -20.29 -14.31
N ALA A 399 -15.68 -21.41 -14.54
CA ALA A 399 -16.92 -21.72 -13.83
C ALA A 399 -16.71 -21.82 -12.31
N GLN A 400 -15.69 -22.58 -11.89
CA GLN A 400 -15.39 -22.81 -10.47
C GLN A 400 -15.11 -21.51 -9.70
N PHE A 401 -14.41 -20.54 -10.32
CA PHE A 401 -14.00 -19.32 -9.65
C PHE A 401 -14.86 -18.09 -9.97
N HIS A 402 -15.80 -18.16 -10.93
CA HIS A 402 -16.78 -17.08 -11.19
C HIS A 402 -18.12 -17.31 -10.49
N GLU A 403 -18.63 -18.55 -10.41
CA GLU A 403 -19.97 -18.81 -9.85
C GLU A 403 -20.06 -18.65 -8.33
N GLY A 404 -18.92 -18.71 -7.63
CA GLY A 404 -18.87 -18.52 -6.17
C GLY A 404 -19.18 -17.09 -5.70
N SER A 405 -19.17 -16.08 -6.58
CA SER A 405 -19.41 -14.68 -6.18
C SER A 405 -20.88 -14.23 -6.25
N GLU A 406 -21.72 -14.91 -7.04
CA GLU A 406 -23.13 -14.50 -7.23
C GLU A 406 -24.11 -15.26 -6.32
N ASN A 407 -23.84 -16.52 -5.99
CA ASN A 407 -24.85 -17.37 -5.34
C ASN A 407 -24.87 -17.30 -3.80
N ASP A 408 -23.83 -16.80 -3.15
CA ASP A 408 -23.78 -16.73 -1.67
C ASP A 408 -24.46 -15.47 -1.09
N ASN A 409 -24.72 -14.46 -1.92
CA ASN A 409 -25.44 -13.25 -1.52
C ASN A 409 -26.97 -13.43 -1.48
N GLY A 410 -27.51 -14.50 -2.06
CA GLY A 410 -28.96 -14.77 -2.09
C GLY A 410 -29.50 -15.46 -0.84
N LYS A 411 -28.73 -16.35 -0.20
CA LYS A 411 -29.23 -17.18 0.91
C LYS A 411 -29.14 -16.52 2.30
N GLN A 412 -28.28 -15.53 2.49
CA GLN A 412 -28.18 -14.86 3.80
C GLN A 412 -29.28 -13.81 4.04
N ILE A 413 -29.94 -13.29 3.00
CA ILE A 413 -31.01 -12.29 3.18
C ILE A 413 -32.35 -12.94 3.57
N GLU A 414 -32.66 -14.14 3.06
CA GLU A 414 -33.91 -14.84 3.44
C GLU A 414 -33.94 -15.30 4.90
N THR A 415 -32.78 -15.56 5.51
CA THR A 415 -32.75 -16.01 6.93
C THR A 415 -32.90 -14.86 7.93
N GLN A 416 -32.75 -13.59 7.52
CA GLN A 416 -32.97 -12.43 8.39
C GLN A 416 -34.37 -11.81 8.26
N VAL A 417 -35.09 -12.01 7.16
CA VAL A 417 -36.45 -11.48 7.00
C VAL A 417 -37.48 -12.27 7.81
N ASP A 418 -37.27 -13.57 8.01
CA ASP A 418 -38.18 -14.41 8.82
C ASP A 418 -38.03 -14.26 10.34
N LYS A 419 -37.00 -13.55 10.82
CA LYS A 419 -36.86 -13.22 12.26
C LYS A 419 -37.43 -11.85 12.66
N GLN A 420 -37.95 -11.06 11.71
CA GLN A 420 -38.54 -9.73 11.99
C GLN A 420 -40.06 -9.67 11.86
N LYS A 421 -40.75 -10.81 11.70
CA LYS A 421 -42.23 -10.89 11.66
C LYS A 421 -42.87 -11.56 12.87
N GLY A 422 -42.13 -11.71 13.97
CA GLY A 422 -42.67 -12.21 15.23
C GLY A 422 -42.23 -11.33 16.39
N ASP A 423 -42.88 -10.17 16.52
CA ASP A 423 -43.20 -9.49 17.78
C ASP A 423 -44.32 -8.46 17.53
#